data_AF-A0A9Q1F2T1-F1
#
_entry.id   AF-A0A9Q1F2T1-F1
#
_cell.length_a   1.000
_cell.length_b   1.000
_cell.length_c   1.000
_cell.angle_alpha   90.00
_cell.angle_beta   90.00
_cell.angle_gamma   90.00
#
_symmetry.space_group_name_H-M   'P 1'
#
loop_
_entity.id
_entity.type
_entity.pdbx_description
1 polymer ?
#
loop_
_entity_poly.entity_id
_entity_poly.type
_entity_poly.pdbx_seq_one_letter_code
_entity_poly.pdbx_strand_id
1 'polypeptide(L)'
;MSVSSPVELVIMQALCWVHDDLSQVDISGYILKVCGQEEVLQNQHSLGSHEHVQNCRKWEMEIQLQLLSRSAIRKDLARTAEDDSSPIDLEKYLDQVERPFKETVTRQGLASLLGGYHKQVTACLQNEDTQYRTVDRAIHAVKSLCSLLDEVETPAIAEAVKRVRHEASVPRTTPPQVCSQSSGASTVGNASPVEDALAQLTSALYELVKLYLRSFCPVTIQHAECEPGEGSDSREASGTTEHLRFILFAVHGITNAWVSR
;
A
#
# COMPACT_ATOMS: atom_id res chain seq x y z
N MET A 1 22.15 -16.51 27.59
CA MET A 1 21.21 -15.59 28.28
C MET A 1 19.96 -16.36 28.67
N SER A 2 19.40 -16.10 29.85
CA SER A 2 18.13 -16.71 30.25
C SER A 2 16.96 -15.95 29.64
N VAL A 3 15.89 -16.64 29.24
CA VAL A 3 14.62 -16.00 28.83
C VAL A 3 13.98 -15.19 29.96
N SER A 4 14.38 -15.45 31.21
CA SER A 4 13.94 -14.70 32.39
C SER A 4 14.65 -13.35 32.54
N SER A 5 15.76 -13.14 31.82
CA SER A 5 16.53 -11.89 31.89
C SER A 5 15.74 -10.73 31.28
N PRO A 6 15.73 -9.55 31.90
CA PRO A 6 15.20 -8.34 31.29
C PRO A 6 15.86 -8.05 29.95
N VAL A 7 15.10 -7.51 29.01
CA VAL A 7 15.59 -7.08 27.69
C VAL A 7 16.74 -6.08 27.83
N GLU A 8 16.71 -5.22 28.84
CA GLU A 8 17.77 -4.26 29.15
C GLU A 8 19.16 -4.91 29.33
N LEU A 9 19.23 -6.14 29.87
CA LEU A 9 20.51 -6.85 29.99
C LEU A 9 21.05 -7.30 28.63
N VAL A 10 20.17 -7.61 27.68
CA VAL A 10 20.52 -7.93 26.28
C VAL A 10 21.09 -6.69 25.59
N ILE A 11 20.45 -5.55 25.79
CA ILE A 11 20.90 -4.24 25.30
C ILE A 11 22.27 -3.91 25.89
N MET A 12 22.42 -4.00 27.20
CA MET A 12 23.70 -3.74 27.87
C MET A 12 24.80 -4.63 27.31
N GLN A 13 24.54 -5.94 27.19
CA GLN A 13 25.51 -6.87 26.61
C GLN A 13 25.89 -6.48 25.19
N ALA A 14 24.93 -6.12 24.33
CA ALA A 14 25.19 -5.67 22.96
C ALA A 14 26.04 -4.39 22.94
N LEU A 15 25.76 -3.43 23.83
CA LEU A 15 26.53 -2.20 23.95
C LEU A 15 27.96 -2.45 24.45
N CYS A 16 28.18 -3.44 25.32
CA CYS A 16 29.54 -3.84 25.75
C CYS A 16 30.43 -4.28 24.57
N TRP A 17 29.84 -4.74 23.45
CA TRP A 17 30.61 -5.12 22.26
C TRP A 17 30.96 -3.93 21.37
N VAL A 18 30.26 -2.81 21.53
CA VAL A 18 30.37 -1.63 20.65
C VAL A 18 31.12 -0.48 21.34
N HIS A 19 31.06 -0.40 22.67
CA HIS A 19 31.64 0.67 23.46
C HIS A 19 32.66 0.16 24.47
N ASP A 20 33.85 0.77 24.49
CA ASP A 20 34.92 0.45 25.45
C ASP A 20 34.61 0.93 26.88
N ASP A 21 33.79 1.98 27.02
CA ASP A 21 33.34 2.52 28.31
C ASP A 21 31.83 2.78 28.30
N LEU A 22 31.10 1.99 29.09
CA LEU A 22 29.64 2.05 29.23
C LEU A 22 29.19 3.14 30.21
N SER A 23 30.09 3.74 30.98
CA SER A 23 29.73 4.78 31.96
C SER A 23 29.14 6.03 31.32
N GLN A 24 29.41 6.24 30.03
CA GLN A 24 28.92 7.35 29.21
C GLN A 24 27.72 6.98 28.35
N VAL A 25 27.25 5.73 28.40
CA VAL A 25 26.18 5.23 27.52
C VAL A 25 24.87 5.12 28.30
N ASP A 26 23.86 5.89 27.88
CA ASP A 26 22.51 5.77 28.41
C ASP A 26 21.79 4.57 27.76
N ILE A 27 21.75 3.44 28.49
CA ILE A 27 21.08 2.20 28.07
C ILE A 27 19.59 2.44 27.77
N SER A 28 18.94 3.35 28.51
CA SER A 28 17.52 3.66 28.33
C SER A 28 17.21 4.37 27.00
N GLY A 29 18.25 4.94 26.37
CA GLY A 29 18.21 5.52 25.04
C GLY A 29 18.15 4.49 23.90
N TYR A 30 18.26 3.19 24.20
CA TYR A 30 18.27 2.11 23.22
C TYR A 30 17.11 1.14 23.40
N ILE A 31 16.76 0.46 22.32
CA ILE A 31 15.70 -0.56 22.26
C ILE A 31 16.11 -1.70 21.33
N LEU A 32 15.48 -2.86 21.49
CA LEU A 32 15.61 -3.98 20.54
C LEU A 32 14.36 -4.06 19.66
N LYS A 33 14.52 -3.91 18.34
CA LYS A 33 13.47 -4.12 17.34
C LYS A 33 13.58 -5.53 16.77
N VAL A 34 12.45 -6.17 16.49
CA VAL A 34 12.41 -7.45 15.77
C VAL A 34 12.72 -7.24 14.29
N CYS A 35 13.64 -8.03 13.73
CA CYS A 35 13.95 -7.99 12.30
C CYS A 35 12.71 -8.34 11.45
N GLY A 36 12.45 -7.53 10.41
CA GLY A 36 11.33 -7.76 9.49
C GLY A 36 9.94 -7.41 10.04
N GLN A 37 9.85 -6.90 11.28
CA GLN A 37 8.59 -6.50 11.91
C GLN A 37 8.70 -5.06 12.46
N GLU A 38 7.56 -4.38 12.61
CA GLU A 38 7.47 -3.09 13.32
C GLU A 38 7.12 -3.32 14.80
N GLU A 39 7.80 -4.28 15.43
CA GLU A 39 7.66 -4.65 16.83
C GLU A 39 8.97 -4.38 17.58
N VAL A 40 8.87 -3.92 18.83
CA VAL A 40 10.00 -3.66 19.71
C VAL A 40 9.82 -4.39 21.04
N LEU A 41 10.92 -4.88 21.61
CA LEU A 41 10.93 -5.52 22.91
C LEU A 41 10.97 -4.44 24.01
N GLN A 42 10.16 -4.63 25.04
CA GLN A 42 10.05 -3.73 26.18
C GLN A 42 11.21 -3.97 27.16
N ASN A 43 12.08 -2.96 27.32
CA ASN A 43 13.34 -3.06 28.08
C ASN A 43 13.17 -3.63 29.50
N GLN A 44 12.10 -3.23 30.20
CA GLN A 44 11.83 -3.61 31.60
C GLN A 44 11.26 -5.03 31.75
N HIS A 45 10.78 -5.62 30.65
CA HIS A 45 10.18 -6.94 30.65
C HIS A 45 11.22 -8.02 30.34
N SER A 46 10.92 -9.25 30.75
CA SER A 46 11.80 -10.39 30.45
C SER A 46 11.79 -10.70 28.96
N LEU A 47 12.91 -11.17 28.42
CA LEU A 47 13.01 -11.53 27.01
C LEU A 47 11.91 -12.52 26.61
N GLY A 48 11.62 -13.50 27.46
CA GLY A 48 10.60 -14.52 27.25
C GLY A 48 9.15 -14.08 27.42
N SER A 49 8.85 -12.85 27.87
CA SER A 49 7.47 -12.37 27.94
C SER A 49 6.94 -11.90 26.58
N HIS A 50 7.80 -11.73 25.59
CA HIS A 50 7.44 -11.24 24.27
C HIS A 50 6.96 -12.39 23.39
N GLU A 51 5.81 -12.21 22.74
CA GLU A 51 5.18 -13.24 21.91
C GLU A 51 6.13 -13.72 20.80
N HIS A 52 6.82 -12.79 20.12
CA HIS A 52 7.80 -13.13 19.10
C HIS A 52 8.86 -14.13 19.61
N VAL A 53 9.44 -13.85 20.78
CA VAL A 53 10.46 -14.70 21.41
C VAL A 53 9.89 -16.07 21.79
N GLN A 54 8.66 -16.11 22.32
CA GLN A 54 7.98 -17.37 22.65
C GLN A 54 7.73 -18.21 21.39
N ASN A 55 7.29 -17.57 20.31
CA ASN A 55 7.04 -18.23 19.02
C ASN A 55 8.33 -18.77 18.41
N CYS A 56 9.40 -17.97 18.38
CA CYS A 56 10.71 -18.44 17.90
C CYS A 56 11.18 -19.66 18.70
N ARG A 57 11.04 -19.63 20.03
CA ARG A 57 11.38 -20.78 20.87
C ARG A 57 10.50 -22.00 20.59
N LYS A 58 9.18 -21.82 20.42
CA LYS A 58 8.22 -22.90 20.15
C LYS A 58 8.52 -23.62 18.84
N TRP A 59 8.98 -22.87 17.84
CA TRP A 59 9.24 -23.37 16.49
C TRP A 59 10.73 -23.54 16.18
N GLU A 60 11.60 -23.45 17.20
CA GLU A 60 13.07 -23.55 17.06
C GLU A 60 13.67 -22.59 16.01
N MET A 61 13.07 -21.41 15.87
CA MET A 61 13.55 -20.36 14.97
C MET A 61 14.59 -19.47 15.66
N GLU A 62 15.48 -18.89 14.86
CA GLU A 62 16.41 -17.87 15.31
C GLU A 62 15.66 -16.58 15.71
N ILE A 63 16.09 -15.96 16.80
CA ILE A 63 15.57 -14.66 17.24
C ILE A 63 16.49 -13.59 16.67
N GLN A 64 16.01 -12.85 15.67
CA GLN A 64 16.77 -11.80 15.01
C GLN A 64 16.31 -10.42 15.49
N LEU A 65 17.23 -9.67 16.11
CA LEU A 65 16.95 -8.37 16.72
C LEU A 65 17.92 -7.30 16.19
N GLN A 66 17.44 -6.06 16.11
CA GLN A 66 18.24 -4.88 15.80
C GLN A 66 18.29 -3.96 17.01
N LEU A 67 19.49 -3.58 17.41
CA LEU A 67 19.70 -2.53 18.41
C LEU A 67 19.53 -1.17 17.74
N LEU A 68 18.59 -0.37 18.22
CA LEU A 68 18.29 0.95 17.69
C LEU A 68 18.28 2.00 18.79
N SER A 69 18.63 3.24 18.43
CA SER A 69 18.34 4.38 19.30
C SER A 69 16.83 4.63 19.32
N ARG A 70 16.29 4.98 20.49
CA ARG A 70 14.87 5.23 20.72
C ARG A 70 14.34 6.45 19.94
N SER A 71 15.23 7.32 19.46
CA SER A 71 14.91 8.44 18.55
C SER A 71 14.76 8.01 17.09
N ALA A 72 15.33 6.86 16.69
CA ALA A 72 15.26 6.37 15.32
C ALA A 72 13.90 5.69 14.99
N ILE A 73 13.10 5.36 16.00
CA ILE A 73 11.77 4.79 15.81
C ILE A 73 10.81 5.89 15.35
N ARG A 74 10.07 5.65 14.28
CA ARG A 74 8.95 6.51 13.87
C ARG A 74 7.83 6.43 14.90
N LYS A 75 7.38 7.60 15.37
CA LYS A 75 6.32 7.71 16.39
C LYS A 75 5.06 8.36 15.85
N ASP A 76 4.98 8.54 14.53
CA ASP A 76 3.88 9.26 13.87
C ASP A 76 2.50 8.61 14.11
N LEU A 77 2.49 7.31 14.41
CA LEU A 77 1.29 6.51 14.75
C LEU A 77 1.41 5.85 16.12
N ALA A 78 2.34 6.31 16.97
CA ALA A 78 2.48 5.74 18.30
C ALA A 78 1.29 6.16 19.16
N ARG A 79 0.65 5.15 19.77
CA ARG A 79 -0.46 5.35 20.71
C ARG A 79 -0.06 6.33 21.81
N THR A 80 -0.89 7.33 22.06
CA THR A 80 -0.65 8.36 23.07
C THR A 80 -1.56 8.20 24.28
N ALA A 81 -1.30 8.98 25.34
CA ALA A 81 -2.16 8.98 26.53
C ALA A 81 -3.58 9.48 26.20
N GLU A 82 -3.71 10.34 25.20
CA GLU A 82 -5.00 10.81 24.69
C GLU A 82 -5.81 9.64 24.12
N ASP A 83 -5.19 8.73 23.35
CA ASP A 83 -5.86 7.55 22.80
C ASP A 83 -6.43 6.66 23.91
N ASP A 84 -5.69 6.48 25.01
CA ASP A 84 -6.12 5.68 26.18
C ASP A 84 -7.25 6.34 26.96
N SER A 85 -7.26 7.67 27.02
CA SER A 85 -8.28 8.43 27.72
C SER A 85 -9.56 8.62 26.89
N SER A 86 -9.46 8.49 25.57
CA SER A 86 -10.57 8.73 24.66
C SER A 86 -11.64 7.63 24.83
N PRO A 87 -12.92 8.00 25.00
CA PRO A 87 -13.97 7.01 25.04
C PRO A 87 -14.07 6.32 23.68
N ILE A 88 -14.20 4.98 23.71
CA ILE A 88 -14.40 4.20 22.48
C ILE A 88 -15.83 4.46 22.00
N ASP A 89 -15.94 5.22 20.91
CA ASP A 89 -17.18 5.41 20.18
C ASP A 89 -17.23 4.43 19.00
N LEU A 90 -17.90 3.30 19.22
CA LEU A 90 -18.08 2.26 18.19
C LEU A 90 -19.01 2.72 17.06
N GLU A 91 -19.90 3.67 17.33
CA GLU A 91 -20.88 4.17 16.36
C GLU A 91 -20.26 5.20 15.42
N LYS A 92 -19.30 6.00 15.91
CA LYS A 92 -18.60 7.03 15.12
C LYS A 92 -18.03 6.54 13.79
N TYR A 93 -17.54 5.31 13.73
CA TYR A 93 -16.92 4.72 12.53
C TYR A 93 -17.76 3.63 11.88
N LEU A 94 -18.91 3.29 12.46
CA LEU A 94 -19.81 2.25 11.93
C LEU A 94 -20.27 2.58 10.51
N ASP A 95 -20.57 3.86 10.23
CA ASP A 95 -20.93 4.30 8.88
C ASP A 95 -19.81 4.06 7.86
N GLN A 96 -18.53 4.20 8.23
CA GLN A 96 -17.39 3.93 7.34
C GLN A 96 -17.24 2.44 7.06
N VAL A 97 -17.50 1.59 8.06
CA VAL A 97 -17.48 0.14 7.90
C VAL A 97 -18.70 -0.36 7.10
N GLU A 98 -19.85 0.29 7.25
CA GLU A 98 -21.10 -0.09 6.57
C GLU A 98 -21.21 0.49 5.15
N ARG A 99 -20.49 1.58 4.83
CA ARG A 99 -20.53 2.25 3.53
C ARG A 99 -20.29 1.31 2.34
N PRO A 100 -19.29 0.40 2.35
CA PRO A 100 -19.10 -0.54 1.25
C PRO A 100 -20.31 -1.45 1.00
N PHE A 101 -21.12 -1.69 2.02
CA PHE A 101 -22.33 -2.52 1.94
C PHE A 101 -23.57 -1.73 1.52
N LYS A 102 -23.64 -0.44 1.86
CA LYS A 102 -24.76 0.47 1.54
C LYS A 102 -24.59 1.14 0.17
N GLU A 103 -23.37 1.54 -0.18
CA GLU A 103 -23.00 2.27 -1.40
C GLU A 103 -22.15 1.37 -2.30
N THR A 104 -22.77 0.34 -2.88
CA THR A 104 -22.05 -0.58 -3.75
C THR A 104 -21.62 0.11 -5.05
N VAL A 105 -20.32 0.04 -5.35
CA VAL A 105 -19.79 0.51 -6.63
C VAL A 105 -20.26 -0.42 -7.74
N THR A 106 -21.21 0.06 -8.56
CA THR A 106 -21.73 -0.72 -9.69
C THR A 106 -20.76 -0.68 -10.87
N ARG A 107 -20.68 -1.80 -11.61
CA ARG A 107 -19.90 -1.88 -12.87
C ARG A 107 -20.30 -0.77 -13.85
N GLN A 108 -21.59 -0.46 -13.94
CA GLN A 108 -22.11 0.57 -14.83
C GLN A 108 -21.69 1.99 -14.36
N GLY A 109 -21.74 2.28 -13.06
CA GLY A 109 -21.29 3.54 -12.50
C GLY A 109 -19.79 3.78 -12.76
N LEU A 110 -18.97 2.76 -12.49
CA LEU A 110 -17.54 2.81 -12.74
C LEU A 110 -17.21 2.99 -14.23
N ALA A 111 -17.87 2.23 -15.12
CA ALA A 111 -17.69 2.36 -16.57
C ALA A 111 -18.13 3.74 -17.09
N SER A 112 -19.20 4.30 -16.54
CA SER A 112 -19.68 5.65 -16.90
C SER A 112 -18.65 6.72 -16.53
N LEU A 113 -18.08 6.68 -15.32
CA LEU A 113 -17.06 7.64 -14.88
C LEU A 113 -15.75 7.51 -15.65
N LEU A 114 -15.28 6.27 -15.89
CA LEU A 114 -14.10 6.03 -16.73
C LEU A 114 -14.34 6.51 -18.16
N GLY A 115 -15.52 6.26 -18.73
CA GLY A 115 -15.90 6.78 -20.03
C GLY A 115 -15.95 8.32 -20.06
N GLY A 116 -16.43 8.95 -18.99
CA GLY A 116 -16.41 10.40 -18.80
C GLY A 116 -14.99 10.96 -18.76
N TYR A 117 -14.10 10.32 -18.01
CA TYR A 117 -12.68 10.65 -17.95
C TYR A 117 -12.01 10.57 -19.33
N HIS A 118 -12.15 9.43 -20.03
CA HIS A 118 -11.56 9.24 -21.35
C HIS A 118 -12.04 10.26 -22.37
N LYS A 119 -13.32 10.65 -22.34
CA LYS A 119 -13.84 11.73 -23.18
C LYS A 119 -13.09 13.05 -22.94
N GLN A 120 -12.76 13.38 -21.69
CA GLN A 120 -12.00 14.60 -21.38
C GLN A 120 -10.54 14.50 -21.83
N VAL A 121 -9.90 13.34 -21.64
CA VAL A 121 -8.53 13.08 -22.12
C VAL A 121 -8.45 13.22 -23.63
N THR A 122 -9.36 12.57 -24.39
CA THR A 122 -9.40 12.69 -25.84
C THR A 122 -9.65 14.13 -26.30
N ALA A 123 -10.57 14.85 -25.63
CA ALA A 123 -10.84 16.26 -25.95
C ALA A 123 -9.63 17.17 -25.66
N CYS A 124 -8.84 16.84 -24.63
CA CYS A 124 -7.60 17.52 -24.28
C CYS A 124 -6.50 17.32 -25.34
N LEU A 125 -6.40 16.13 -25.93
CA LEU A 125 -5.40 15.82 -26.96
C LEU A 125 -5.77 16.42 -28.34
N GLN A 126 -7.07 16.61 -28.60
CA GLN A 126 -7.55 17.11 -29.90
C GLN A 126 -7.58 18.65 -30.01
N ASN A 127 -7.69 19.37 -28.89
CA ASN A 127 -7.92 20.82 -28.90
C ASN A 127 -6.95 21.56 -27.97
N GLU A 128 -5.82 22.02 -28.51
CA GLU A 128 -4.79 22.75 -27.76
C GLU A 128 -5.33 24.05 -27.15
N ASP A 129 -6.23 24.76 -27.83
CA ASP A 129 -6.80 26.03 -27.35
C ASP A 129 -7.71 25.89 -26.11
N THR A 130 -8.20 24.67 -25.83
CA THR A 130 -9.07 24.39 -24.66
C THR A 130 -8.43 23.47 -23.64
N GLN A 131 -7.16 23.13 -23.83
CA GLN A 131 -6.42 22.11 -23.08
C GLN A 131 -6.52 22.31 -21.56
N TYR A 132 -6.39 23.55 -21.08
CA TYR A 132 -6.50 23.86 -19.65
C TYR A 132 -7.89 23.50 -19.08
N ARG A 133 -8.99 23.81 -19.79
CA ARG A 133 -10.36 23.51 -19.32
C ARG A 133 -10.67 22.02 -19.36
N THR A 134 -10.19 21.30 -20.37
CA THR A 134 -10.37 19.85 -20.48
C THR A 134 -9.52 19.10 -19.46
N VAL A 135 -8.33 19.60 -19.12
CA VAL A 135 -7.51 19.10 -18.00
C VAL A 135 -8.24 19.25 -16.67
N ASP A 136 -8.81 20.42 -16.37
CA ASP A 136 -9.57 20.60 -15.13
C ASP A 136 -10.76 19.63 -15.03
N ARG A 137 -11.45 19.40 -16.15
CA ARG A 137 -12.54 18.40 -16.22
C ARG A 137 -12.05 16.97 -16.04
N ALA A 138 -10.88 16.62 -16.60
CA ALA A 138 -10.27 15.31 -16.40
C ALA A 138 -9.89 15.10 -14.93
N ILE A 139 -9.30 16.11 -14.28
CA ILE A 139 -8.95 16.07 -12.85
C ILE A 139 -10.21 15.97 -12.00
N HIS A 140 -11.28 16.68 -12.34
CA HIS A 140 -12.57 16.53 -11.66
C HIS A 140 -13.11 15.10 -11.79
N ALA A 141 -13.04 14.49 -12.97
CA ALA A 141 -13.44 13.10 -13.17
C ALA A 141 -12.60 12.12 -12.33
N VAL A 142 -11.28 12.36 -12.22
CA VAL A 142 -10.39 11.60 -11.33
C VAL A 142 -10.82 11.73 -9.86
N LYS A 143 -11.15 12.94 -9.40
CA LYS A 143 -11.66 13.16 -8.03
C LYS A 143 -12.97 12.42 -7.78
N SER A 144 -13.89 12.45 -8.74
CA SER A 144 -15.14 11.69 -8.64
C SER A 144 -14.88 10.17 -8.57
N LEU A 145 -13.88 9.67 -9.31
CA LEU A 145 -13.47 8.28 -9.22
C LEU A 145 -12.82 7.95 -7.88
N CYS A 146 -11.91 8.77 -7.35
CA CYS A 146 -11.32 8.57 -6.03
C CYS A 146 -12.39 8.57 -4.94
N SER A 147 -13.36 9.49 -5.01
CA SER A 147 -14.51 9.53 -4.10
C SER A 147 -15.38 8.29 -4.20
N LEU A 148 -15.63 7.77 -5.41
CA LEU A 148 -16.39 6.53 -5.60
C LEU A 148 -15.63 5.31 -5.06
N LEU A 149 -14.31 5.29 -5.21
CA LEU A 149 -13.43 4.19 -4.79
C LEU A 149 -13.02 4.34 -3.31
N ASP A 150 -13.98 4.69 -2.46
CA ASP A 150 -13.85 4.83 -1.01
C ASP A 150 -12.93 5.97 -0.53
N GLU A 151 -13.01 7.12 -1.24
CA GLU A 151 -12.24 8.33 -0.92
C GLU A 151 -10.71 8.13 -0.92
N VAL A 152 -10.22 7.14 -1.68
CA VAL A 152 -8.79 6.81 -1.78
C VAL A 152 -8.11 7.62 -2.89
N GLU A 153 -7.12 8.43 -2.52
CA GLU A 153 -6.16 9.05 -3.45
C GLU A 153 -4.76 8.49 -3.19
N THR A 154 -4.12 7.94 -4.24
CA THR A 154 -2.77 7.39 -4.12
C THR A 154 -1.71 8.47 -4.40
N PRO A 155 -0.48 8.34 -3.84
CA PRO A 155 0.61 9.26 -4.17
C PRO A 155 0.88 9.35 -5.68
N ALA A 156 0.72 8.24 -6.41
CA ALA A 156 0.87 8.20 -7.85
C ALA A 156 -0.17 9.07 -8.58
N ILE A 157 -1.43 9.08 -8.12
CA ILE A 157 -2.48 9.94 -8.65
C ILE A 157 -2.18 11.41 -8.34
N ALA A 158 -1.83 11.72 -7.09
CA ALA A 158 -1.53 13.10 -6.67
C ALA A 158 -0.38 13.71 -7.49
N GLU A 159 0.72 12.97 -7.67
CA GLU A 159 1.86 13.42 -8.47
C GLU A 159 1.51 13.51 -9.97
N ALA A 160 0.72 12.57 -10.50
CA ALA A 160 0.27 12.63 -11.89
C ALA A 160 -0.64 13.85 -12.14
N VAL A 161 -1.58 14.16 -11.24
CA VAL A 161 -2.42 15.37 -11.33
C VAL A 161 -1.58 16.63 -11.28
N LYS A 162 -0.59 16.68 -10.39
CA LYS A 162 0.36 17.81 -10.30
C LYS A 162 1.15 18.00 -11.58
N ARG A 163 1.64 16.90 -12.18
CA ARG A 163 2.34 16.90 -13.46
C ARG A 163 1.45 17.39 -14.61
N VAL A 164 0.24 16.85 -14.73
CA VAL A 164 -0.72 17.28 -15.76
C VAL A 164 -1.04 18.77 -15.65
N ARG A 165 -1.24 19.29 -14.43
CA ARG A 165 -1.45 20.73 -14.20
C ARG A 165 -0.24 21.57 -14.62
N HIS A 166 0.96 21.09 -14.30
CA HIS A 166 2.19 21.77 -14.68
C HIS A 166 2.32 21.85 -16.20
N GLU A 167 2.28 20.72 -16.89
CA GLU A 167 2.44 20.65 -18.35
C GLU A 167 1.37 21.43 -19.11
N ALA A 168 0.13 21.47 -18.61
CA ALA A 168 -0.96 22.25 -19.21
C ALA A 168 -0.85 23.76 -18.97
N SER A 169 -0.03 24.20 -18.00
CA SER A 169 0.17 25.61 -17.65
C SER A 169 1.39 26.24 -18.35
N VAL A 170 2.29 25.43 -18.90
CA VAL A 170 3.51 25.89 -19.56
C VAL A 170 3.17 26.44 -20.96
N PRO A 171 3.43 27.73 -21.25
CA PRO A 171 3.26 28.27 -22.59
C PRO A 171 4.24 27.58 -23.55
N ARG A 172 3.73 27.03 -24.66
CA ARG A 172 4.59 26.52 -25.75
C ARG A 172 5.30 27.70 -26.42
N THR A 173 6.48 28.06 -25.95
CA THR A 173 7.43 28.85 -26.74
C THR A 173 8.04 27.93 -27.79
N THR A 174 7.46 27.91 -28.99
CA THR A 174 8.16 27.45 -30.19
C THR A 174 9.23 28.51 -30.53
N PRO A 175 10.55 28.21 -30.43
CA PRO A 175 11.52 29.06 -31.11
C PRO A 175 11.33 28.92 -32.63
N PRO A 176 11.61 29.96 -33.42
CA PRO A 176 11.44 29.91 -34.86
C PRO A 176 12.35 28.83 -35.44
N GLN A 177 11.72 27.90 -36.15
CA GLN A 177 12.32 26.82 -36.91
C GLN A 177 13.29 27.38 -37.95
N VAL A 178 14.59 27.33 -37.68
CA VAL A 178 15.61 27.46 -38.72
C VAL A 178 15.78 26.07 -39.36
N CYS A 179 15.29 25.93 -40.58
CA CYS A 179 15.50 24.76 -41.42
C CYS A 179 16.99 24.38 -41.46
N SER A 180 17.31 23.14 -41.12
CA SER A 180 18.50 22.45 -41.62
C SER A 180 18.08 21.02 -41.93
N GLN A 181 17.99 20.73 -43.22
CA GLN A 181 17.67 19.42 -43.76
C GLN A 181 18.89 18.50 -43.55
N SER A 182 18.69 17.36 -42.91
CA SER A 182 19.43 16.13 -43.23
C SER A 182 18.68 14.90 -42.74
N SER A 183 18.44 14.01 -43.69
CA SER A 183 17.69 12.76 -43.65
C SER A 183 18.22 11.72 -42.67
N GLY A 184 17.33 10.88 -42.12
CA GLY A 184 17.70 9.60 -41.50
C GLY A 184 16.72 9.09 -40.44
N ALA A 185 15.87 8.15 -40.83
CA ALA A 185 15.02 7.25 -40.04
C ALA A 185 15.10 7.26 -38.49
N SER A 186 13.96 7.56 -37.85
CA SER A 186 13.32 6.75 -36.80
C SER A 186 12.00 7.41 -36.38
N THR A 187 10.87 6.88 -36.84
CA THR A 187 9.54 7.18 -36.33
C THR A 187 9.38 6.55 -34.93
N VAL A 188 9.92 7.21 -33.92
CA VAL A 188 9.42 7.11 -32.54
C VAL A 188 8.77 8.45 -32.27
N GLY A 189 7.44 8.46 -32.23
CA GLY A 189 6.68 9.69 -32.02
C GLY A 189 7.07 10.30 -30.68
N ASN A 190 7.60 11.53 -30.71
CA ASN A 190 7.72 12.34 -29.50
C ASN A 190 6.28 12.69 -29.08
N ALA A 191 5.71 11.89 -28.17
CA ALA A 191 4.46 12.22 -27.51
C ALA A 191 4.60 13.60 -26.87
N SER A 192 3.53 14.40 -26.92
CA SER A 192 3.59 15.71 -26.28
C SER A 192 3.73 15.52 -24.75
N PRO A 193 4.42 16.41 -24.02
CA PRO A 193 4.64 16.22 -22.58
C PRO A 193 3.31 16.14 -21.79
N VAL A 194 2.25 16.78 -22.29
CA VAL A 194 0.88 16.67 -21.74
C VAL A 194 0.28 15.28 -22.00
N GLU A 195 0.52 14.69 -23.17
CA GLU A 195 0.07 13.34 -23.50
C GLU A 195 0.72 12.29 -22.59
N ASP A 196 2.04 12.41 -22.34
CA ASP A 196 2.74 11.55 -21.39
C ASP A 196 2.23 11.71 -19.97
N ALA A 197 1.96 12.96 -19.53
CA ALA A 197 1.39 13.23 -18.22
C ALA A 197 -0.02 12.64 -18.07
N LEU A 198 -0.87 12.74 -19.10
CA LEU A 198 -2.21 12.15 -19.13
C LEU A 198 -2.16 10.61 -19.19
N ALA A 199 -1.20 10.03 -19.89
CA ALA A 199 -0.98 8.58 -19.93
C ALA A 199 -0.60 8.04 -18.54
N GLN A 200 0.27 8.75 -17.82
CA GLN A 200 0.64 8.40 -16.44
C GLN A 200 -0.54 8.54 -15.47
N LEU A 201 -1.33 9.60 -15.60
CA LEU A 201 -2.56 9.77 -14.83
C LEU A 201 -3.54 8.63 -15.09
N THR A 202 -3.70 8.25 -16.36
CA THR A 202 -4.55 7.13 -16.76
C THR A 202 -4.07 5.82 -16.15
N SER A 203 -2.77 5.53 -16.21
CA SER A 203 -2.18 4.33 -15.61
C SER A 203 -2.39 4.28 -14.10
N ALA A 204 -2.13 5.37 -13.38
CA ALA A 204 -2.33 5.44 -11.93
C ALA A 204 -3.80 5.22 -11.53
N LEU A 205 -4.74 5.76 -12.31
CA LEU A 205 -6.17 5.58 -12.12
C LEU A 205 -6.60 4.11 -12.33
N TYR A 206 -6.09 3.45 -13.37
CA TYR A 206 -6.36 2.03 -13.61
C TYR A 206 -5.81 1.12 -12.52
N GLU A 207 -4.62 1.42 -11.98
CA GLU A 207 -4.07 0.66 -10.85
C GLU A 207 -4.92 0.83 -9.59
N LEU A 208 -5.44 2.03 -9.30
CA LEU A 208 -6.38 2.23 -8.19
C LEU A 208 -7.68 1.44 -8.40
N VAL A 209 -8.27 1.48 -9.60
CA VAL A 209 -9.48 0.70 -9.93
C VAL A 209 -9.22 -0.79 -9.77
N LYS A 210 -8.08 -1.28 -10.27
CA LYS A 210 -7.69 -2.69 -10.17
C LYS A 210 -7.48 -3.12 -8.72
N LEU A 211 -6.86 -2.27 -7.91
CA LEU A 211 -6.69 -2.50 -6.48
C LEU A 211 -8.05 -2.59 -5.79
N TYR A 212 -8.94 -1.63 -6.03
CA TYR A 212 -10.31 -1.64 -5.49
C TYR A 212 -11.06 -2.92 -5.86
N LEU A 213 -11.07 -3.29 -7.15
CA LEU A 213 -11.75 -4.51 -7.60
C LEU A 213 -11.16 -5.77 -6.96
N ARG A 214 -9.84 -5.83 -6.75
CA ARG A 214 -9.19 -6.96 -6.06
C ARG A 214 -9.54 -7.04 -4.57
N SER A 215 -9.81 -5.92 -3.91
CA SER A 215 -10.22 -5.90 -2.50
C SER A 215 -11.60 -6.50 -2.27
N PHE A 216 -12.51 -6.41 -3.26
CA PHE A 216 -13.90 -6.90 -3.15
C PHE A 216 -14.20 -8.12 -4.01
N CYS A 217 -13.28 -8.56 -4.86
CA CYS A 217 -13.30 -9.92 -5.34
C CYS A 217 -13.06 -10.82 -4.12
N PRO A 218 -14.03 -11.64 -3.67
CA PRO A 218 -13.61 -12.88 -3.05
C PRO A 218 -12.61 -13.50 -4.03
N VAL A 219 -11.52 -14.08 -3.54
CA VAL A 219 -10.81 -15.07 -4.34
C VAL A 219 -11.86 -16.12 -4.60
N THR A 220 -12.62 -15.96 -5.68
CA THR A 220 -13.42 -17.03 -6.22
C THR A 220 -12.39 -18.11 -6.37
N ILE A 221 -12.64 -19.26 -5.76
CA ILE A 221 -11.98 -20.51 -6.13
C ILE A 221 -12.49 -20.84 -7.53
N GLN A 222 -12.17 -19.96 -8.47
CA GLN A 222 -12.22 -20.13 -9.90
C GLN A 222 -10.78 -19.84 -10.24
N HIS A 223 -10.03 -20.93 -10.33
CA HIS A 223 -8.81 -21.05 -11.10
C HIS A 223 -8.17 -19.70 -11.36
N ALA A 224 -7.24 -19.32 -10.49
CA ALA A 224 -6.14 -18.52 -10.98
C ALA A 224 -5.54 -19.33 -12.15
N GLU A 225 -6.00 -19.06 -13.36
CA GLU A 225 -5.11 -18.96 -14.50
C GLU A 225 -4.17 -17.79 -14.18
N CYS A 226 -3.31 -18.01 -13.18
CA CYS A 226 -1.99 -17.44 -13.19
C CYS A 226 -1.44 -17.87 -14.54
N GLU A 227 -1.07 -16.88 -15.35
CA GLU A 227 -0.06 -17.04 -16.38
C GLU A 227 0.98 -18.07 -15.90
N PRO A 228 1.28 -19.12 -16.69
CA PRO A 228 2.11 -20.23 -16.25
C PRO A 228 3.55 -19.76 -16.09
N GLY A 229 3.84 -19.15 -14.93
CA GLY A 229 5.16 -19.06 -14.37
C GLY A 229 5.45 -20.40 -13.69
N GLU A 230 6.41 -21.14 -14.24
CA GLU A 230 6.89 -22.42 -13.74
C GLU A 230 7.15 -22.36 -12.22
N GLY A 231 6.48 -23.24 -11.44
CA GLY A 231 6.87 -23.51 -10.05
C GLY A 231 5.81 -23.52 -8.94
N SER A 232 4.50 -23.64 -9.22
CA SER A 232 3.51 -23.82 -8.15
C SER A 232 3.24 -25.30 -7.87
N ASP A 233 3.80 -25.83 -6.79
CA ASP A 233 3.48 -27.16 -6.21
C ASP A 233 2.08 -27.17 -5.55
N SER A 234 1.05 -26.69 -6.24
CA SER A 234 -0.33 -26.78 -5.79
C SER A 234 -0.94 -28.10 -6.28
N ARG A 235 -1.26 -29.01 -5.35
CA ARG A 235 -1.96 -30.26 -5.65
C ARG A 235 -3.41 -30.22 -5.15
N GLU A 236 -4.30 -30.83 -5.92
CA GLU A 236 -5.72 -30.96 -5.56
C GLU A 236 -5.88 -31.90 -4.34
N ALA A 237 -6.57 -31.44 -3.30
CA ALA A 237 -6.74 -32.20 -2.05
C ALA A 237 -7.52 -33.52 -2.24
N SER A 238 -8.30 -33.62 -3.33
CA SER A 238 -9.06 -34.82 -3.73
C SER A 238 -8.18 -36.03 -4.03
N GLY A 239 -6.88 -35.83 -4.31
CA GLY A 239 -5.91 -36.89 -4.57
C GLY A 239 -5.08 -37.34 -3.36
N THR A 240 -5.28 -36.76 -2.19
CA THR A 240 -4.45 -37.06 -1.00
C THR A 240 -5.10 -38.15 -0.15
N THR A 241 -4.34 -39.20 0.17
CA THR A 241 -4.76 -40.27 1.11
C THR A 241 -4.28 -40.00 2.55
N GLU A 242 -3.59 -38.89 2.76
CA GLU A 242 -3.01 -38.50 4.05
C GLU A 242 -4.00 -37.68 4.89
N HIS A 243 -3.90 -37.79 6.21
CA HIS A 243 -4.71 -36.98 7.13
C HIS A 243 -4.12 -35.56 7.21
N LEU A 244 -4.77 -34.62 6.54
CA LEU A 244 -4.39 -33.21 6.59
C LEU A 244 -5.01 -32.54 7.81
N ARG A 245 -4.19 -31.80 8.57
CA ARG A 245 -4.64 -30.94 9.66
C ARG A 245 -4.18 -29.52 9.40
N PHE A 246 -5.11 -28.59 9.37
CA PHE A 246 -4.83 -27.15 9.30
C PHE A 246 -5.61 -26.42 10.38
N ILE A 247 -5.12 -25.23 10.73
CA ILE A 247 -5.75 -24.32 11.69
C ILE A 247 -6.17 -23.08 10.90
N LEU A 248 -7.47 -22.82 10.84
CA LEU A 248 -8.00 -21.57 10.32
C LEU A 248 -8.07 -20.55 11.44
N PHE A 249 -7.39 -19.43 11.25
CA PHE A 249 -7.35 -18.34 12.23
C PHE A 249 -8.52 -17.37 12.06
N ALA A 250 -8.97 -17.14 10.83
CA ALA A 250 -10.14 -16.32 10.52
C ALA A 250 -10.71 -16.71 9.15
N VAL A 251 -12.03 -16.57 9.00
CA VAL A 251 -12.74 -16.70 7.71
C VAL A 251 -13.70 -15.52 7.60
N HIS A 252 -13.63 -14.79 6.50
CA HIS A 252 -14.53 -13.67 6.22
C HIS A 252 -15.37 -13.97 4.98
N GLY A 253 -16.58 -13.41 4.91
CA GLY A 253 -17.45 -13.54 3.73
C GLY A 253 -18.08 -14.91 3.51
N ILE A 254 -18.35 -15.67 4.59
CA ILE A 254 -19.06 -16.96 4.49
C ILE A 254 -20.45 -16.71 3.92
N THR A 255 -20.73 -17.28 2.73
CA THR A 255 -22.04 -17.19 2.11
C THR A 255 -23.07 -18.04 2.87
N ASN A 256 -24.34 -17.62 2.88
CA ASN A 256 -25.43 -18.34 3.59
C ASN A 256 -25.57 -19.83 3.19
N ALA A 257 -25.06 -20.22 2.02
CA ALA A 257 -25.04 -21.62 1.58
C ALA A 257 -24.19 -22.54 2.48
N TRP A 258 -23.21 -22.01 3.20
CA TRP A 258 -22.32 -22.78 4.09
C TRP A 258 -22.91 -23.01 5.48
N VAL A 259 -23.94 -22.25 5.86
CA VAL A 259 -24.58 -22.33 7.18
C VAL A 259 -25.70 -23.40 7.19
N SER A 260 -26.06 -23.93 6.02
CA SER A 260 -27.24 -24.81 5.83
C SER A 260 -26.89 -26.29 5.59
N ARG A 261 -25.99 -26.87 6.39
CA ARG A 261 -25.75 -28.33 6.41
C ARG A 261 -25.59 -28.87 7.82
#